data_AF-V9VSS2-F1
#
_entry.id   AF-V9VSS2-F1
#
_cell.length_a   1.000
_cell.length_b   1.000
_cell.length_c   1.000
_cell.angle_alpha   90.00
_cell.angle_beta   90.00
_cell.angle_gamma   90.00
#
_symmetry.space_group_name_H-M   'P 1'
#
loop_
_entity.id
_entity.type
_entity.pdbx_description
1 polymer ?
#
loop_
_entity_poly.entity_id
_entity_poly.type
_entity_poly.pdbx_seq_one_letter_code
_entity_poly.pdbx_strand_id
1 'polypeptide(L)'
;MKVSHAFRRARLLPFVGAGLLFLASCGDIQGGSVARAEVEAARLEYAVQEVQSLQSRGRRVWCVPFARNASGIEIFGNAKTWWAQAKGQFSRDQKPQTGAVMAFRATRSNPLGHVAVVSKVEEPRRIRVNHANWRRNKVSLGMAVIDVSAENDWSAVRLESNPGAFGRVYPVNGFILPVLDEG
;
A
#
# COMPACT_ATOMS: atom_id res chain seq x y z
N MET A 1 -65.62 47.81 13.58
CA MET A 1 -64.40 47.02 13.36
C MET A 1 -63.69 46.82 14.69
N LYS A 2 -63.69 45.60 15.24
CA LYS A 2 -62.85 45.17 16.37
C LYS A 2 -62.65 43.66 16.28
N VAL A 3 -61.42 43.24 16.55
CA VAL A 3 -60.80 41.96 16.19
C VAL A 3 -61.18 40.84 17.17
N SER A 4 -61.18 39.63 16.63
CA SER A 4 -61.52 38.32 17.18
C SER A 4 -60.60 37.81 18.29
N HIS A 5 -61.18 37.06 19.23
CA HIS A 5 -60.50 36.06 20.07
C HIS A 5 -61.38 34.82 20.17
N ALA A 6 -60.81 33.65 19.86
CA ALA A 6 -61.16 32.40 20.51
C ALA A 6 -60.00 31.43 20.34
N PHE A 7 -59.36 31.07 21.46
CA PHE A 7 -58.25 30.14 21.53
C PHE A 7 -58.66 28.92 22.38
N ARG A 8 -58.07 27.76 22.05
CA ARG A 8 -57.94 26.51 22.84
C ARG A 8 -59.20 25.61 22.89
N ARG A 9 -59.09 24.28 22.92
CA ARG A 9 -58.01 23.39 23.41
C ARG A 9 -58.19 21.98 22.81
N ALA A 10 -57.09 21.24 22.76
CA ALA A 10 -56.92 19.89 22.23
C ALA A 10 -57.66 18.77 23.00
N ARG A 11 -57.93 17.65 22.32
CA ARG A 11 -58.05 16.30 22.90
C ARG A 11 -57.38 15.27 21.99
N LEU A 12 -56.62 14.38 22.63
CA LEU A 12 -55.83 13.26 22.09
C LEU A 12 -56.67 12.01 21.81
N LEU A 13 -56.02 11.07 21.08
CA LEU A 13 -56.17 9.60 20.96
C LEU A 13 -56.63 9.12 19.58
N PRO A 14 -56.38 7.84 19.22
CA PRO A 14 -55.15 7.02 19.23
C PRO A 14 -54.91 6.41 17.82
N PHE A 15 -53.90 5.55 17.63
CA PHE A 15 -53.98 4.26 16.90
C PHE A 15 -52.64 3.79 16.29
N VAL A 16 -52.43 2.48 16.48
CA VAL A 16 -51.73 1.50 15.62
C VAL A 16 -50.19 1.51 15.64
N GLY A 17 -49.67 0.39 16.14
CA GLY A 17 -48.26 0.04 16.09
C GLY A 17 -47.79 -0.34 14.70
N ALA A 18 -46.48 -0.20 14.51
CA ALA A 18 -45.73 -0.89 13.47
C ALA A 18 -44.41 -1.32 14.10
N GLY A 19 -44.11 -2.62 14.02
CA GLY A 19 -42.89 -3.22 14.53
C GLY A 19 -41.65 -2.59 13.90
N LEU A 20 -40.68 -2.20 14.73
CA LEU A 20 -39.34 -1.87 14.29
C LEU A 20 -38.57 -3.17 14.04
N LEU A 21 -38.74 -3.73 12.84
CA LEU A 21 -37.75 -4.61 12.23
C LEU A 21 -36.55 -3.74 11.84
N PHE A 22 -35.55 -3.66 12.72
CA PHE A 22 -34.23 -3.17 12.35
C PHE A 22 -33.51 -4.25 11.53
N LEU A 23 -33.80 -4.33 10.23
CA LEU A 23 -32.89 -4.97 9.29
C LEU A 23 -31.84 -3.96 8.86
N ALA A 24 -30.85 -3.73 9.72
CA ALA A 24 -29.60 -3.11 9.30
C ALA A 24 -28.68 -4.20 8.70
N SER A 25 -29.07 -4.71 7.54
CA SER A 25 -28.14 -5.39 6.64
C SER A 25 -27.48 -4.29 5.81
N CYS A 26 -26.26 -3.92 6.18
CA CYS A 26 -25.39 -3.07 5.37
C CYS A 26 -24.03 -3.75 5.23
N GLY A 27 -23.98 -4.65 4.25
CA GLY A 27 -22.84 -4.92 3.35
C GLY A 27 -21.42 -4.93 3.90
N ASP A 28 -20.89 -6.13 4.09
CA ASP A 28 -19.46 -6.52 4.23
C ASP A 28 -18.60 -6.20 2.98
N ILE A 29 -18.58 -4.94 2.53
CA ILE A 29 -17.67 -4.51 1.44
C ILE A 29 -16.55 -3.59 1.97
N GLN A 30 -16.77 -2.90 3.09
CA GLN A 30 -15.78 -1.97 3.66
C GLN A 30 -14.80 -2.63 4.64
N GLY A 31 -15.24 -3.68 5.36
CA GLY A 31 -14.46 -4.32 6.43
C GLY A 31 -13.10 -4.88 5.97
N GLY A 32 -13.07 -5.58 4.84
CA GLY A 32 -11.82 -6.18 4.32
C GLY A 32 -10.77 -5.15 3.90
N SER A 33 -11.19 -4.03 3.31
CA SER A 33 -10.25 -2.98 2.86
C SER A 33 -9.59 -2.23 4.01
N VAL A 34 -10.34 -1.98 5.10
CA VAL A 34 -9.82 -1.34 6.32
C VAL A 34 -8.87 -2.29 7.04
N ALA A 35 -9.26 -3.56 7.20
CA ALA A 35 -8.39 -4.58 7.79
C ALA A 35 -7.07 -4.74 7.02
N ARG A 36 -7.11 -4.76 5.68
CA ARG A 36 -5.92 -4.77 4.83
C ARG A 36 -5.02 -3.57 5.09
N ALA A 37 -5.57 -2.36 5.08
CA ALA A 37 -4.80 -1.13 5.29
C ALA A 37 -4.15 -1.08 6.68
N GLU A 38 -4.85 -1.55 7.72
CA GLU A 38 -4.34 -1.67 9.08
C GLU A 38 -3.15 -2.64 9.16
N VAL A 39 -3.28 -3.82 8.53
CA VAL A 39 -2.19 -4.82 8.47
C VAL A 39 -0.97 -4.25 7.73
N GLU A 40 -1.18 -3.57 6.60
CA GLU A 40 -0.10 -2.94 5.84
C GLU A 40 0.59 -1.81 6.64
N ALA A 41 -0.18 -1.00 7.38
CA ALA A 41 0.35 0.04 8.25
C ALA A 41 1.18 -0.53 9.41
N ALA A 42 0.67 -1.57 10.09
CA ALA A 42 1.38 -2.24 11.18
C ALA A 42 2.70 -2.88 10.70
N ARG A 43 2.70 -3.51 9.52
CA ARG A 43 3.92 -4.07 8.89
C ARG A 43 4.94 -2.99 8.55
N LEU A 44 4.49 -1.86 8.00
CA LEU A 44 5.36 -0.73 7.72
C LEU A 44 5.98 -0.15 9.00
N GLU A 45 5.17 0.02 10.05
CA GLU A 45 5.65 0.50 11.35
C GLU A 45 6.71 -0.44 11.91
N TYR A 46 6.44 -1.75 11.95
CA TYR A 46 7.43 -2.75 12.36
C TYR A 46 8.72 -2.68 11.54
N ALA A 47 8.62 -2.53 10.21
CA ALA A 47 9.79 -2.40 9.35
C ALA A 47 10.63 -1.16 9.66
N VAL A 48 9.99 -0.03 9.99
CA VAL A 48 10.67 1.21 10.37
C VAL A 48 11.32 1.10 11.76
N GLN A 49 10.62 0.49 12.73
CA GLN A 49 11.18 0.24 14.07
C GLN A 49 12.41 -0.68 14.00
N GLU A 50 12.37 -1.75 13.20
CA GLU A 50 13.54 -2.63 13.02
C GLU A 50 14.70 -1.87 12.39
N VAL A 51 14.46 -1.02 11.38
CA VAL A 51 15.50 -0.13 10.83
C VAL A 51 16.12 0.75 11.90
N GLN A 52 15.32 1.37 12.76
CA GLN A 52 15.83 2.23 13.85
C GLN A 52 16.69 1.43 14.84
N SER A 53 16.24 0.23 15.23
CA SER A 53 16.97 -0.72 16.08
C SER A 53 18.29 -1.19 15.44
N LEU A 54 18.30 -1.42 14.13
CA LEU A 54 19.51 -1.76 13.38
C LEU A 54 20.51 -0.61 13.44
N GLN A 55 20.06 0.60 13.14
CA GLN A 55 20.91 1.78 13.06
C GLN A 55 21.46 2.21 14.42
N SER A 56 20.67 2.11 15.50
CA SER A 56 21.13 2.41 16.86
C SER A 56 22.27 1.48 17.32
N ARG A 57 22.33 0.27 16.78
CA ARG A 57 23.42 -0.70 16.98
C ARG A 57 24.54 -0.61 15.93
N GLY A 58 24.56 0.45 15.13
CA GLY A 58 25.55 0.65 14.06
C GLY A 58 25.42 -0.33 12.87
N ARG A 59 24.31 -1.07 12.76
CA ARG A 59 24.08 -2.02 11.66
C ARG A 59 23.50 -1.30 10.44
N ARG A 60 23.84 -1.84 9.26
CA ARG A 60 23.32 -1.33 7.98
C ARG A 60 21.93 -1.88 7.69
N VAL A 61 21.12 -1.06 7.02
CA VAL A 61 19.81 -1.45 6.50
C VAL A 61 19.88 -1.69 5.00
N TRP A 62 19.00 -2.58 4.51
CA TRP A 62 18.99 -3.04 3.12
C TRP A 62 17.54 -3.17 2.63
N CYS A 63 17.35 -3.08 1.31
CA CYS A 63 16.02 -3.13 0.69
C CYS A 63 15.27 -4.45 0.96
N VAL A 64 15.98 -5.58 0.91
CA VAL A 64 15.40 -6.92 1.05
C VAL A 64 14.79 -7.14 2.46
N PRO A 65 15.53 -7.00 3.58
CA PRO A 65 14.93 -7.11 4.91
C PRO A 65 13.80 -6.11 5.16
N PHE A 66 13.96 -4.86 4.70
CA PHE A 66 12.90 -3.86 4.82
C PHE A 66 11.63 -4.27 4.08
N ALA A 67 11.75 -4.70 2.81
CA ALA A 67 10.61 -5.09 2.00
C ALA A 67 9.91 -6.33 2.55
N ARG A 68 10.65 -7.31 3.08
CA ARG A 68 10.06 -8.47 3.77
C ARG A 68 9.18 -8.01 4.93
N ASN A 69 9.74 -7.21 5.84
CA ASN A 69 9.02 -6.75 7.03
C ASN A 69 7.79 -5.91 6.66
N ALA A 70 7.93 -5.03 5.66
CA ALA A 70 6.87 -4.11 5.25
C ALA A 70 5.79 -4.75 4.37
N SER A 71 6.04 -5.87 3.71
CA SER A 71 5.06 -6.55 2.84
C SER A 71 4.53 -7.87 3.40
N GLY A 72 5.29 -8.55 4.25
CA GLY A 72 5.02 -9.94 4.65
C GLY A 72 5.50 -10.99 3.63
N ILE A 73 6.15 -10.59 2.53
CA ILE A 73 6.70 -11.55 1.55
C ILE A 73 8.00 -12.13 2.10
N GLU A 74 8.00 -13.43 2.40
CA GLU A 74 9.10 -14.12 3.05
C GLU A 74 10.18 -14.65 2.08
N ILE A 75 10.50 -13.89 1.04
CA ILE A 75 11.58 -14.20 0.10
C ILE A 75 12.93 -13.71 0.65
N PHE A 76 14.02 -14.47 0.42
CA PHE A 76 15.36 -14.17 0.93
C PHE A 76 16.42 -14.08 -0.18
N GLY A 77 17.58 -13.55 0.18
CA GLY A 77 18.70 -13.36 -0.75
C GLY A 77 18.63 -12.07 -1.54
N ASN A 78 19.42 -11.98 -2.61
CA ASN A 78 19.57 -10.76 -3.41
C ASN A 78 18.25 -10.35 -4.08
N ALA A 79 17.97 -9.05 -4.15
CA ALA A 79 16.74 -8.53 -4.75
C ALA A 79 16.49 -9.03 -6.18
N LYS A 80 17.53 -9.21 -7.00
CA LYS A 80 17.41 -9.71 -8.38
C LYS A 80 16.81 -11.11 -8.50
N THR A 81 16.90 -11.93 -7.46
CA THR A 81 16.38 -13.32 -7.50
C THR A 81 14.91 -13.39 -7.09
N TRP A 82 14.38 -12.35 -6.45
CA TRP A 82 13.04 -12.37 -5.86
C TRP A 82 11.94 -12.65 -6.88
N TRP A 83 12.01 -12.06 -8.07
CA TRP A 83 11.02 -12.28 -9.11
C TRP A 83 10.91 -13.75 -9.55
N ALA A 84 12.05 -14.44 -9.62
CA ALA A 84 12.09 -15.85 -9.97
C ALA A 84 11.62 -16.73 -8.80
N GLN A 85 12.08 -16.43 -7.57
CA GLN A 85 11.69 -17.17 -6.37
C GLN A 85 10.19 -17.04 -6.06
N ALA A 86 9.59 -15.89 -6.34
CA ALA A 86 8.15 -15.68 -6.15
C ALA A 86 7.29 -16.64 -6.98
N LYS A 87 7.79 -17.14 -8.12
CA LYS A 87 7.02 -18.06 -8.98
C LYS A 87 6.60 -19.29 -8.18
N GLY A 88 5.29 -19.53 -8.09
CA GLY A 88 4.71 -20.68 -7.40
C GLY A 88 4.58 -20.53 -5.89
N GLN A 89 5.03 -19.42 -5.30
CA GLN A 89 4.91 -19.12 -3.87
C GLN A 89 4.08 -17.86 -3.60
N PHE A 90 4.21 -16.87 -4.48
CA PHE A 90 3.49 -15.60 -4.43
C PHE A 90 2.95 -15.27 -5.82
N SER A 91 1.79 -14.62 -5.87
CA SER A 91 1.25 -14.10 -7.13
C SER A 91 2.17 -13.00 -7.68
N ARG A 92 2.31 -12.99 -9.00
CA ARG A 92 3.12 -12.02 -9.75
C ARG A 92 2.25 -11.32 -10.77
N ASP A 93 2.34 -10.00 -10.83
CA ASP A 93 1.52 -9.15 -11.70
C ASP A 93 2.39 -8.07 -12.37
N GLN A 94 1.91 -7.48 -13.45
CA GLN A 94 2.49 -6.27 -14.06
C GLN A 94 1.79 -5.00 -13.55
N LYS A 95 0.61 -5.12 -12.95
CA LYS A 95 -0.09 -3.97 -12.37
C LYS A 95 0.30 -3.77 -10.90
N PRO A 96 0.58 -2.52 -10.47
CA PRO A 96 0.86 -2.23 -9.07
C PRO A 96 -0.41 -2.39 -8.22
N GLN A 97 -0.21 -2.84 -6.98
CA GLN A 97 -1.22 -2.86 -5.93
C GLN A 97 -0.54 -2.43 -4.63
N THR A 98 -1.27 -1.79 -3.72
CA THR A 98 -0.73 -1.45 -2.39
C THR A 98 -0.25 -2.70 -1.65
N GLY A 99 0.88 -2.60 -0.95
CA GLY A 99 1.53 -3.72 -0.27
C GLY A 99 2.36 -4.63 -1.18
N ALA A 100 2.19 -4.55 -2.50
CA ALA A 100 2.99 -5.32 -3.45
C ALA A 100 4.46 -4.89 -3.45
N VAL A 101 5.37 -5.82 -3.74
CA VAL A 101 6.79 -5.54 -3.90
C VAL A 101 7.13 -5.36 -5.38
N MET A 102 7.49 -4.15 -5.78
CA MET A 102 8.09 -3.87 -7.08
C MET A 102 9.49 -4.47 -7.14
N ALA A 103 9.74 -5.36 -8.10
CA ALA A 103 11.00 -6.07 -8.28
C ALA A 103 11.83 -5.50 -9.44
N PHE A 104 12.84 -4.69 -9.12
CA PHE A 104 13.75 -4.11 -10.12
C PHE A 104 14.70 -5.16 -10.69
N ARG A 105 14.91 -5.14 -12.00
CA ARG A 105 15.90 -5.98 -12.69
C ARG A 105 17.32 -5.53 -12.32
N ALA A 106 18.23 -6.49 -12.29
CA ALA A 106 19.66 -6.19 -12.13
C ALA A 106 20.16 -5.39 -13.35
N THR A 107 21.03 -4.42 -13.10
CA THR A 107 21.70 -3.62 -14.13
C THR A 107 23.19 -3.53 -13.83
N ARG A 108 24.02 -3.05 -14.77
CA ARG A 108 25.48 -2.92 -14.54
C ARG A 108 25.83 -2.10 -13.29
N SER A 109 25.07 -1.07 -12.99
CA SER A 109 25.29 -0.20 -11.81
C SER A 109 24.43 -0.58 -10.60
N ASN A 110 23.52 -1.55 -10.75
CA ASN A 110 22.84 -2.19 -9.62
C ASN A 110 22.75 -3.70 -9.85
N PRO A 111 23.88 -4.43 -9.68
CA PRO A 111 23.98 -5.83 -10.06
C PRO A 111 23.23 -6.78 -9.13
N LEU A 112 22.81 -6.31 -7.94
CA LEU A 112 22.03 -7.09 -6.97
C LEU A 112 20.52 -6.90 -7.16
N GLY A 113 20.09 -6.01 -8.06
CA GLY A 113 18.68 -5.61 -8.19
C GLY A 113 18.24 -4.70 -7.04
N HIS A 114 16.95 -4.38 -6.99
CA HIS A 114 16.35 -3.63 -5.89
C HIS A 114 14.90 -4.06 -5.70
N VAL A 115 14.36 -3.84 -4.51
CA VAL A 115 12.94 -4.06 -4.22
C VAL A 115 12.38 -2.87 -3.45
N ALA A 116 11.12 -2.52 -3.75
CA ALA A 116 10.40 -1.44 -3.09
C ALA A 116 8.94 -1.85 -2.88
N VAL A 117 8.36 -1.53 -1.72
CA VAL A 117 6.96 -1.84 -1.40
C VAL A 117 6.07 -0.70 -1.88
N VAL A 118 5.03 -1.00 -2.64
CA VAL A 118 4.05 -0.01 -3.08
C VAL A 118 3.23 0.45 -1.88
N SER A 119 3.31 1.74 -1.56
CA SER A 119 2.56 2.34 -0.45
C SER A 119 1.27 3.01 -0.89
N LYS A 120 1.16 3.38 -2.17
CA LYS A 120 -0.05 3.94 -2.76
C LYS A 120 -0.02 3.82 -4.27
N VAL A 121 -1.15 3.51 -4.89
CA VAL A 121 -1.37 3.72 -6.32
C VAL A 121 -2.08 5.07 -6.49
N GLU A 122 -1.42 6.05 -7.12
CA GLU A 122 -1.97 7.41 -7.27
C GLU A 122 -2.75 7.55 -8.57
N GLU A 123 -2.17 7.07 -9.67
CA GLU A 123 -2.70 7.19 -11.04
C GLU A 123 -2.28 5.96 -11.85
N PRO A 124 -2.83 5.72 -13.06
CA PRO A 124 -2.48 4.55 -13.87
C PRO A 124 -0.97 4.36 -14.12
N ARG A 125 -0.20 5.44 -14.11
CA ARG A 125 1.25 5.46 -14.36
C ARG A 125 2.07 6.03 -13.21
N ARG A 126 1.47 6.20 -12.04
CA ARG A 126 2.14 6.82 -10.89
C ARG A 126 1.78 6.12 -9.59
N ILE A 127 2.81 5.71 -8.86
CA ILE A 127 2.68 5.12 -7.53
C ILE A 127 3.63 5.78 -6.55
N ARG A 128 3.43 5.47 -5.27
CA ARG A 128 4.34 5.74 -4.17
C ARG A 128 4.95 4.43 -3.68
N VAL A 129 6.23 4.47 -3.31
CA VAL A 129 6.92 3.31 -2.75
C VAL A 129 7.68 3.64 -1.47
N ASN A 130 7.79 2.63 -0.61
CA ASN A 130 8.65 2.61 0.57
C ASN A 130 9.81 1.66 0.31
N HIS A 131 11.04 2.07 0.62
CA HIS A 131 12.23 1.26 0.39
C HIS A 131 13.40 1.70 1.26
N ALA A 132 14.39 0.82 1.40
CA ALA A 132 15.63 1.10 2.12
C ALA A 132 16.85 0.95 1.21
N ASN A 133 17.91 1.66 1.54
CA ASN A 133 19.23 1.56 0.92
C ASN A 133 19.29 1.87 -0.59
N TRP A 134 18.32 2.62 -1.13
CA TRP A 134 18.48 3.25 -2.44
C TRP A 134 19.52 4.37 -2.37
N ARG A 135 19.34 5.26 -1.39
CA ARG A 135 20.45 6.01 -0.80
C ARG A 135 21.06 5.14 0.30
N ARG A 136 22.38 5.01 0.29
CA ARG A 136 23.12 4.15 1.22
C ARG A 136 22.65 4.36 2.66
N ASN A 137 22.23 3.28 3.29
CA ASN A 137 21.81 3.23 4.70
C ASN A 137 20.65 4.18 5.08
N LYS A 138 19.78 4.55 4.14
CA LYS A 138 18.59 5.38 4.39
C LYS A 138 17.30 4.65 4.05
N VAL A 139 16.26 4.89 4.84
CA VAL A 139 14.88 4.56 4.48
C VAL A 139 14.25 5.76 3.80
N SER A 140 13.47 5.50 2.76
CA SER A 140 12.72 6.51 2.01
C SER A 140 11.29 6.01 1.92
N LEU A 141 10.36 6.85 2.37
CA LEU A 141 8.93 6.55 2.45
C LEU A 141 8.18 7.46 1.48
N GLY A 142 7.19 6.91 0.78
CA GLY A 142 6.34 7.69 -0.12
C GLY A 142 7.08 8.26 -1.34
N MET A 143 8.15 7.62 -1.80
CA MET A 143 8.90 8.07 -2.98
C MET A 143 8.08 7.81 -4.24
N ALA A 144 7.97 8.79 -5.13
CA ALA A 144 7.23 8.63 -6.35
C ALA A 144 7.94 7.69 -7.35
N VAL A 145 7.16 6.85 -8.02
CA VAL A 145 7.59 6.08 -9.19
C VAL A 145 6.63 6.36 -10.33
N ILE A 146 7.19 6.66 -11.50
CA ILE A 146 6.43 6.85 -12.72
C ILE A 146 6.75 5.76 -13.73
N ASP A 147 5.72 5.20 -14.34
CA ASP A 147 5.86 4.31 -15.49
C ASP A 147 6.19 5.13 -16.73
N VAL A 148 7.28 4.78 -17.41
CA VAL A 148 7.75 5.38 -18.66
C VAL A 148 7.89 4.34 -19.77
N SER A 149 7.33 3.13 -19.60
CA SER A 149 7.31 2.11 -20.64
C SER A 149 6.37 2.49 -21.78
N ALA A 150 6.71 2.06 -23.00
CA ALA A 150 5.90 2.36 -24.19
C ALA A 150 4.51 1.71 -24.13
N GLU A 151 4.41 0.54 -23.47
CA GLU A 151 3.20 -0.30 -23.47
C GLU A 151 2.32 -0.12 -22.22
N ASN A 152 2.69 0.78 -21.30
CA ASN A 152 1.95 0.97 -20.04
C ASN A 152 1.90 -0.28 -19.14
N ASP A 153 2.98 -1.04 -19.18
CA ASP A 153 3.14 -2.35 -18.54
C ASP A 153 4.12 -2.31 -17.35
N TRP A 154 4.55 -1.11 -16.92
CA TRP A 154 5.49 -0.92 -15.81
C TRP A 154 6.89 -1.54 -16.01
N SER A 155 7.22 -2.03 -17.21
CA SER A 155 8.52 -2.66 -17.49
C SER A 155 9.71 -1.69 -17.42
N ALA A 156 9.44 -0.38 -17.48
CA ALA A 156 10.43 0.69 -17.41
C ALA A 156 9.92 1.87 -16.58
N VAL A 157 10.60 2.18 -15.47
CA VAL A 157 10.15 3.21 -14.51
C VAL A 157 11.22 4.25 -14.23
N ARG A 158 10.82 5.44 -13.77
CA ARG A 158 11.74 6.35 -13.05
C ARG A 158 11.34 6.42 -11.59
N LEU A 159 12.33 6.28 -10.71
CA LEU A 159 12.17 6.40 -9.26
C LEU A 159 12.70 7.75 -8.79
N GLU A 160 11.90 8.43 -7.99
CA GLU A 160 12.27 9.65 -7.27
C GLU A 160 13.33 9.31 -6.22
N SER A 161 14.50 9.94 -6.31
CA SER A 161 15.63 9.70 -5.38
C SER A 161 15.80 10.81 -4.34
N ASN A 162 15.18 11.96 -4.61
CA ASN A 162 15.00 13.15 -3.79
C ASN A 162 13.66 13.76 -4.19
N PRO A 163 12.96 14.50 -3.32
CA PRO A 163 11.73 15.19 -3.68
C PRO A 163 11.87 15.98 -4.99
N GLY A 164 11.02 15.69 -5.97
CA GLY A 164 11.00 16.31 -7.30
C GLY A 164 12.05 15.79 -8.30
N ALA A 165 12.99 14.95 -7.89
CA ALA A 165 14.11 14.51 -8.73
C ALA A 165 14.05 13.01 -9.06
N PHE A 166 13.60 12.73 -10.29
CA PHE A 166 13.57 11.38 -10.86
C PHE A 166 14.93 10.96 -11.40
N GLY A 167 15.33 9.73 -11.07
CA GLY A 167 16.53 9.12 -11.60
C GLY A 167 16.41 8.73 -13.08
N ARG A 168 17.36 7.91 -13.53
CA ARG A 168 17.31 7.29 -14.86
C ARG A 168 16.12 6.33 -14.99
N VAL A 169 15.98 5.77 -16.19
CA VAL A 169 15.05 4.66 -16.41
C VAL A 169 15.61 3.38 -15.79
N TYR A 170 14.78 2.69 -15.01
CA TYR A 170 15.08 1.42 -14.37
C TYR A 170 14.16 0.33 -14.92
N PRO A 171 14.72 -0.81 -15.35
CA PRO A 171 13.91 -1.95 -15.77
C PRO A 171 13.32 -2.66 -14.55
N VAL A 172 12.05 -3.05 -14.64
CA VAL A 172 11.29 -3.74 -13.59
C VAL A 172 10.76 -5.06 -14.16
N ASN A 173 10.71 -6.10 -13.33
CA ASN A 173 10.12 -7.39 -13.74
C ASN A 173 8.59 -7.40 -13.58
N GLY A 174 8.09 -6.66 -12.59
CA GLY A 174 6.69 -6.60 -12.18
C GLY A 174 6.57 -6.42 -10.67
N PHE A 175 5.43 -6.85 -10.14
CA PHE A 175 5.02 -6.73 -8.75
C PHE A 175 4.74 -8.10 -8.15
N ILE A 176 5.31 -8.36 -6.97
CA ILE A 176 5.07 -9.57 -6.18
C ILE A 176 4.02 -9.23 -5.14
N LEU A 177 2.91 -9.98 -5.11
CA LEU A 177 1.78 -9.70 -4.24
C LEU A 177 1.95 -10.44 -2.90
N PRO A 178 1.68 -9.78 -1.76
CA PRO A 178 1.64 -10.47 -0.48
C PRO A 178 0.42 -11.39 -0.43
N VAL A 179 0.53 -12.50 0.30
CA VAL A 179 -0.65 -13.25 0.72
C VAL A 179 -1.28 -12.45 1.85
N LEU A 180 -2.47 -11.90 1.59
CA LEU A 180 -3.31 -11.38 2.65
C LEU A 180 -4.39 -12.42 2.91
N ASP A 181 -4.53 -12.81 4.18
CA ASP A 181 -5.66 -13.60 4.61
C ASP A 181 -6.89 -12.69 4.52
N GLU A 182 -7.71 -12.90 3.49
CA GLU A 182 -9.08 -12.42 3.46
C GLU A 182 -9.80 -13.26 4.52
N GLY A 183 -9.91 -12.75 5.74
CA GLY A 183 -10.42 -13.47 6.92
C GLY A 183 -11.77 -14.16 6.69
#